data_AF-A0AAX6NBL8-F1
#
_entry.id   AF-A0AAX6NBL8-F1
#
_cell.length_a   1.000
_cell.length_b   1.000
_cell.length_c   1.000
_cell.angle_alpha   90.00
_cell.angle_beta   90.00
_cell.angle_gamma   90.00
#
_symmetry.space_group_name_H-M   'P 1'
#
loop_
_entity.id
_entity.type
_entity.pdbx_description
1 polymer ?
#
loop_
_entity_poly.entity_id
_entity_poly.type
_entity_poly.pdbx_seq_one_letter_code
_entity_poly.pdbx_strand_id
1 'polypeptide(L)'
;MRQKFKKEEILQILSGIMVFISFFQAWIYDGGLNYFYGPELKRMLYDPPFLINLVYWLLILGAANVFFGWSRKYNGLLAGATAVVVFLFLKTIVDFNSQSEKLSAANGFYMAGVGMIAAVASILVARKERLASNTGTKDVNK
;
A
#
# COMPACT_ATOMS: atom_id res chain seq x y z
N MET A 1 27.16 14.65 10.49
CA MET A 1 26.01 14.24 11.33
C MET A 1 25.04 13.40 10.49
N ARG A 2 24.73 12.16 10.87
CA ARG A 2 23.67 11.39 10.20
C ARG A 2 22.32 12.02 10.59
N GLN A 3 21.71 12.77 9.69
CA GLN A 3 20.31 13.22 9.83
C GLN A 3 19.42 12.00 10.10
N LYS A 4 18.53 12.11 11.10
CA LYS A 4 17.56 11.07 11.46
C LYS A 4 16.40 11.08 10.44
N PHE A 5 15.83 9.92 10.17
CA PHE A 5 14.61 9.81 9.35
C PHE A 5 13.43 10.49 10.04
N LYS A 6 12.58 11.15 9.26
CA LYS A 6 11.31 11.69 9.74
C LYS A 6 10.26 10.59 9.82
N LYS A 7 9.19 10.83 10.59
CA LYS A 7 8.16 9.83 10.86
C LYS A 7 7.39 9.46 9.59
N GLU A 8 7.04 10.44 8.76
CA GLU A 8 6.37 10.25 7.49
C GLU A 8 7.23 9.48 6.48
N GLU A 9 8.55 9.65 6.51
CA GLU A 9 9.48 8.91 5.65
C GLU A 9 9.53 7.43 6.06
N ILE A 10 9.60 7.15 7.36
CA ILE A 10 9.56 5.77 7.89
C ILE A 10 8.24 5.10 7.52
N LEU A 11 7.11 5.78 7.69
CA LEU A 11 5.79 5.25 7.32
C LEU A 11 5.66 5.02 5.81
N GLN A 12 6.25 5.89 4.99
CA GLN A 12 6.31 5.70 3.54
C GLN A 12 7.15 4.46 3.18
N ILE A 13 8.30 4.24 3.82
CA ILE A 13 9.12 3.03 3.62
C ILE A 13 8.35 1.78 4.04
N LEU A 14 7.73 1.79 5.21
CA LEU A 14 6.96 0.65 5.72
C LEU A 14 5.78 0.32 4.79
N SER A 15 5.07 1.34 4.32
CA SER A 15 4.05 1.19 3.29
C SER A 15 4.61 0.50 2.04
N GLY A 16 5.74 1.00 1.53
CA GLY A 16 6.40 0.45 0.35
C GLY A 16 6.81 -1.01 0.51
N ILE A 17 7.42 -1.38 1.65
CA ILE A 17 7.84 -2.76 1.94
C ILE A 17 6.63 -3.68 2.00
N MET A 18 5.58 -3.30 2.75
CA MET A 18 4.40 -4.13 2.93
C MET A 18 3.65 -4.35 1.62
N VAL A 19 3.49 -3.28 0.82
CA VAL A 19 2.87 -3.37 -0.51
C VAL A 19 3.73 -4.20 -1.46
N PHE A 20 5.05 -4.02 -1.46
CA PHE A 20 5.94 -4.77 -2.34
C PHE A 20 5.95 -6.27 -1.99
N ILE A 21 6.08 -6.62 -0.71
CA ILE A 21 6.10 -8.02 -0.27
C ILE A 21 4.73 -8.68 -0.48
N SER A 22 3.62 -7.93 -0.35
CA SER A 22 2.28 -8.48 -0.56
C SER A 22 2.11 -9.15 -1.93
N PHE A 23 2.77 -8.64 -2.97
CA PHE A 23 2.77 -9.24 -4.31
C PHE A 23 3.25 -10.71 -4.29
N PHE A 24 4.29 -11.01 -3.53
CA PHE A 24 4.92 -12.34 -3.44
C PHE A 24 4.21 -13.29 -2.46
N GLN A 25 3.14 -12.84 -1.80
CA GLN A 25 2.40 -13.61 -0.80
C GLN A 25 1.03 -14.03 -1.32
N ALA A 26 0.50 -15.14 -0.83
CA ALA A 26 -0.84 -15.58 -1.17
C ALA A 26 -1.86 -14.50 -0.76
N TRP A 27 -2.75 -14.11 -1.67
CA TRP A 27 -3.80 -13.11 -1.42
C TRP A 27 -5.09 -13.73 -0.92
N ILE A 28 -5.40 -14.93 -1.40
CA ILE A 28 -6.60 -15.69 -1.05
C ILE A 28 -6.16 -17.13 -0.78
N TYR A 29 -6.77 -17.77 0.22
CA TYR A 29 -6.50 -19.14 0.61
C TYR A 29 -7.69 -20.04 0.28
N ASP A 30 -7.43 -21.12 -0.46
CA ASP A 30 -8.39 -22.20 -0.79
C ASP A 30 -7.91 -23.58 -0.29
N GLY A 31 -7.19 -23.62 0.84
CA GLY A 31 -6.83 -24.89 1.49
C GLY A 31 -5.50 -25.54 1.08
N GLY A 32 -4.66 -24.91 0.26
CA GLY A 32 -3.35 -25.44 -0.19
C GLY A 32 -2.14 -24.60 0.22
N LEU A 33 -0.95 -25.24 0.32
CA LEU A 33 0.30 -24.64 0.83
C LEU A 33 0.97 -23.61 -0.10
N ASN A 34 0.49 -23.40 -1.34
CA ASN A 34 1.02 -22.38 -2.24
C ASN A 34 -0.04 -21.85 -3.22
N TYR A 35 0.16 -20.57 -3.57
CA TYR A 35 -0.39 -19.73 -4.64
C TYR A 35 -1.26 -20.45 -5.71
N PHE A 36 -2.49 -19.98 -5.89
CA PHE A 36 -3.33 -20.08 -7.11
C PHE A 36 -3.09 -21.32 -7.99
N TYR A 37 -3.72 -22.45 -7.65
CA TYR A 37 -3.73 -23.61 -8.52
C TYR A 37 -4.88 -23.50 -9.53
N GLY A 38 -4.62 -22.96 -10.73
CA GLY A 38 -5.43 -23.24 -11.92
C GLY A 38 -6.34 -22.12 -12.47
N PRO A 39 -7.51 -22.48 -13.06
CA PRO A 39 -8.35 -21.61 -13.91
C PRO A 39 -8.86 -20.33 -13.23
N GLU A 40 -8.90 -20.23 -11.90
CA GLU A 40 -9.30 -19.01 -11.19
C GLU A 40 -8.35 -17.84 -11.46
N LEU A 41 -7.04 -18.11 -11.60
CA LEU A 41 -6.06 -17.08 -11.96
C LEU A 41 -6.36 -16.55 -13.38
N LYS A 42 -6.64 -17.43 -14.34
CA LYS A 42 -7.09 -17.03 -15.68
C LYS A 42 -8.41 -16.25 -15.64
N ARG A 43 -9.36 -16.60 -14.78
CA ARG A 43 -10.62 -15.83 -14.67
C ARG A 43 -10.40 -14.46 -14.03
N MET A 44 -9.65 -14.37 -12.93
CA MET A 44 -9.35 -13.09 -12.27
C MET A 44 -8.46 -12.16 -13.12
N LEU A 45 -7.57 -12.72 -13.96
CA LEU A 45 -6.76 -11.93 -14.89
C LEU A 45 -7.59 -11.39 -16.08
N TYR A 46 -8.62 -12.12 -16.52
CA TYR A 46 -9.39 -11.73 -17.70
C TYR A 46 -10.66 -10.95 -17.35
N ASP A 47 -11.23 -11.16 -16.17
CA ASP A 47 -12.46 -10.50 -15.75
C ASP A 47 -12.45 -10.18 -14.24
N PRO A 48 -12.26 -8.91 -13.85
CA PRO A 48 -12.10 -7.74 -14.73
C PRO A 48 -10.65 -7.52 -15.21
N PRO A 49 -10.44 -7.08 -16.47
CA PRO A 49 -9.11 -6.95 -17.09
C PRO A 49 -8.17 -5.93 -16.43
N PHE A 50 -8.68 -5.05 -15.55
CA PHE A 50 -7.87 -4.06 -14.85
C PHE A 50 -7.09 -4.64 -13.64
N LEU A 51 -7.46 -5.84 -13.16
CA LEU A 51 -6.87 -6.47 -11.98
C LEU A 51 -5.38 -6.79 -12.18
N ILE A 52 -5.00 -7.26 -13.37
CA ILE A 52 -3.60 -7.47 -13.79
C ILE A 52 -2.79 -6.18 -13.63
N ASN A 53 -3.33 -5.09 -14.16
CA ASN A 53 -2.62 -3.81 -14.16
C ASN A 53 -2.43 -3.35 -12.71
N LEU A 54 -3.45 -3.45 -11.87
CA LEU A 54 -3.37 -3.10 -10.45
C LEU A 54 -2.29 -3.91 -9.72
N VAL A 55 -2.17 -5.22 -9.98
CA VAL A 55 -1.11 -6.07 -9.41
C VAL A 55 0.28 -5.53 -9.74
N TYR A 56 0.55 -5.19 -11.00
CA TYR A 56 1.85 -4.63 -11.40
C TYR A 56 2.09 -3.23 -10.83
N TRP A 57 1.02 -2.42 -10.68
CA TRP A 57 1.12 -1.13 -10.01
C TRP A 57 1.57 -1.27 -8.55
N LEU A 58 1.17 -2.33 -7.83
CA LEU A 58 1.64 -2.57 -6.45
C LEU A 58 3.16 -2.74 -6.38
N LEU A 59 3.77 -3.46 -7.33
CA LEU A 59 5.23 -3.60 -7.39
C LEU A 59 5.93 -2.25 -7.60
N ILE A 60 5.46 -1.48 -8.60
CA ILE A 60 6.05 -0.19 -8.95
C ILE A 60 5.89 0.80 -7.80
N LEU A 61 4.69 0.91 -7.22
CA LEU A 61 4.38 1.81 -6.12
C LEU A 61 5.10 1.39 -4.83
N GLY A 62 5.17 0.10 -4.54
CA GLY A 62 5.91 -0.45 -3.42
C GLY A 62 7.39 -0.05 -3.48
N ALA A 63 8.05 -0.36 -4.60
CA ALA A 63 9.45 0.00 -4.81
C ALA A 63 9.68 1.52 -4.80
N ALA A 64 8.79 2.30 -5.43
CA ALA A 64 8.89 3.76 -5.43
C ALA A 64 8.77 4.35 -4.02
N ASN A 65 7.86 3.85 -3.18
CA ASN A 65 7.72 4.34 -1.80
C ASN A 65 8.97 4.06 -0.97
N VAL A 66 9.54 2.86 -1.11
CA VAL A 66 10.82 2.52 -0.46
C VAL A 66 11.92 3.45 -0.96
N PHE A 67 12.06 3.64 -2.27
CA PHE A 67 13.10 4.47 -2.86
C PHE A 67 13.02 5.93 -2.40
N PHE A 68 11.84 6.55 -2.48
CA PHE A 68 11.64 7.95 -2.09
C PHE A 68 11.80 8.15 -0.58
N GLY A 69 11.25 7.23 0.24
CA GLY A 69 11.42 7.29 1.69
C GLY A 69 12.89 7.10 2.11
N TRP A 70 13.59 6.13 1.52
CA TRP A 70 15.01 5.89 1.77
C TRP A 70 15.89 7.08 1.33
N SER A 71 15.53 7.70 0.20
CA SER A 71 16.16 8.92 -0.32
C SER A 71 15.78 10.19 0.45
N ARG A 72 14.97 10.09 1.52
CA ARG A 72 14.51 11.22 2.35
C ARG A 72 13.77 12.29 1.56
N LYS A 73 13.02 11.85 0.56
CA LYS A 73 12.20 12.69 -0.30
C LYS A 73 10.75 12.26 -0.13
N TYR A 74 10.17 12.58 1.03
CA TYR A 74 8.77 12.26 1.30
C TYR A 74 7.88 12.75 0.15
N ASN A 75 7.06 11.86 -0.40
CA ASN A 75 6.18 12.14 -1.53
C ASN A 75 4.74 11.76 -1.19
N GLY A 76 3.97 12.75 -0.72
CA GLY A 76 2.58 12.54 -0.32
C GLY A 76 1.64 12.19 -1.48
N LEU A 77 1.96 12.59 -2.72
CA LEU A 77 1.20 12.17 -3.90
C LEU A 77 1.42 10.68 -4.17
N LEU A 78 2.66 10.19 -4.04
CA LEU A 78 2.99 8.77 -4.19
C LEU A 78 2.30 7.93 -3.11
N ALA A 79 2.36 8.36 -1.84
CA ALA A 79 1.65 7.70 -0.75
C ALA A 79 0.13 7.67 -0.99
N GLY A 80 -0.43 8.78 -1.50
CA GLY A 80 -1.85 8.87 -1.83
C GLY A 80 -2.25 7.93 -2.97
N ALA A 81 -1.49 7.92 -4.07
CA ALA A 81 -1.70 7.00 -5.18
C ALA A 81 -1.61 5.54 -4.74
N THR A 82 -0.66 5.23 -3.86
CA THR A 82 -0.50 3.88 -3.28
C THR A 82 -1.72 3.47 -2.49
N ALA A 83 -2.22 4.34 -1.61
CA ALA A 83 -3.42 4.06 -0.84
C ALA A 83 -4.64 3.82 -1.74
N VAL A 84 -4.83 4.62 -2.78
CA VAL A 84 -5.96 4.47 -3.73
C VAL A 84 -5.85 3.18 -4.53
N VAL A 85 -4.67 2.88 -5.08
CA VAL A 85 -4.45 1.66 -5.88
C VAL A 85 -4.66 0.42 -5.02
N VAL A 86 -4.10 0.39 -3.81
CA VAL A 86 -4.30 -0.73 -2.88
C VAL A 86 -5.77 -0.86 -2.48
N PHE A 87 -6.46 0.24 -2.20
CA PHE A 87 -7.90 0.20 -1.88
C PHE A 87 -8.73 -0.41 -3.02
N LEU A 88 -8.54 0.08 -4.25
CA LEU A 88 -9.24 -0.44 -5.43
C LEU A 88 -8.94 -1.93 -5.64
N PHE A 89 -7.69 -2.33 -5.42
CA PHE A 89 -7.27 -3.70 -5.55
C PHE A 89 -7.93 -4.62 -4.51
N LEU A 90 -7.85 -4.27 -3.22
CA LEU A 90 -8.48 -5.01 -2.14
C LEU A 90 -10.00 -5.11 -2.35
N LYS A 91 -10.64 -4.01 -2.74
CA LYS A 91 -12.07 -3.99 -3.04
C LYS A 91 -12.42 -4.97 -4.15
N THR A 92 -11.64 -4.98 -5.23
CA THR A 92 -11.92 -5.87 -6.38
C THR A 92 -11.75 -7.34 -5.99
N ILE A 93 -10.75 -7.67 -5.16
CA ILE A 93 -10.59 -9.02 -4.60
C ILE A 93 -11.82 -9.41 -3.76
N VAL A 94 -12.30 -8.51 -2.89
CA VAL A 94 -13.48 -8.77 -2.04
C VAL A 94 -14.74 -8.95 -2.90
N ASP A 95 -14.98 -8.06 -3.86
CA ASP A 95 -16.15 -8.11 -4.74
C ASP A 95 -16.16 -9.42 -5.55
N PHE A 96 -15.01 -9.86 -6.07
CA PHE A 96 -14.89 -11.12 -6.81
C PHE A 96 -15.11 -12.34 -5.90
N ASN A 97 -14.54 -12.35 -4.70
CA ASN A 97 -14.62 -13.49 -3.79
C ASN A 97 -15.94 -13.62 -3.04
N SER A 98 -16.73 -12.54 -2.95
CA SER A 98 -18.07 -12.55 -2.33
C SER A 98 -19.04 -13.57 -2.96
N GLN A 99 -18.68 -14.13 -4.11
CA GLN A 99 -19.44 -15.13 -4.85
C GLN A 99 -19.07 -16.58 -4.49
N SER A 100 -18.13 -16.83 -3.56
CA SER A 100 -17.67 -18.17 -3.18
C SER A 100 -17.65 -18.37 -1.66
N GLU A 101 -18.33 -19.42 -1.18
CA GLU A 101 -18.52 -19.70 0.26
C GLU A 101 -17.26 -20.18 1.01
N LYS A 102 -16.14 -20.43 0.32
CA LYS A 102 -14.93 -21.06 0.92
C LYS A 102 -13.66 -20.21 0.90
N LEU A 103 -13.70 -18.99 0.38
CA LEU A 103 -12.50 -18.16 0.22
C LEU A 103 -12.20 -17.35 1.49
N SER A 104 -10.98 -17.47 2.01
CA SER A 104 -10.48 -16.67 3.12
C SER A 104 -9.33 -15.75 2.68
N ALA A 105 -9.24 -14.56 3.29
CA ALA A 105 -8.12 -13.65 3.06
C ALA A 105 -6.81 -14.25 3.58
N ALA A 106 -5.73 -14.08 2.80
CA ALA A 106 -4.41 -14.59 3.15
C ALA A 106 -3.39 -13.46 3.37
N ASN A 107 -2.14 -13.83 3.67
CA ASN A 107 -1.10 -12.90 4.12
C ASN A 107 -0.87 -11.70 3.18
N GLY A 108 -0.93 -11.89 1.86
CA GLY A 108 -0.80 -10.83 0.87
C GLY A 108 -1.89 -9.76 1.02
N PHE A 109 -3.14 -10.18 1.25
CA PHE A 109 -4.26 -9.27 1.47
C PHE A 109 -4.05 -8.41 2.72
N TYR A 110 -3.64 -9.02 3.83
CA TYR A 110 -3.37 -8.29 5.07
C TYR A 110 -2.16 -7.36 4.95
N MET A 111 -1.07 -7.81 4.32
CA MET A 111 0.12 -6.99 4.11
C MET A 111 -0.19 -5.75 3.26
N ALA A 112 -0.94 -5.90 2.18
CA ALA A 112 -1.37 -4.77 1.37
C ALA A 112 -2.27 -3.81 2.16
N GLY A 113 -3.23 -4.33 2.92
CA GLY A 113 -4.08 -3.52 3.81
C GLY A 113 -3.29 -2.71 4.84
N VAL A 114 -2.32 -3.34 5.51
CA VAL A 114 -1.40 -2.65 6.43
C VAL A 114 -0.55 -1.61 5.70
N GLY A 115 -0.06 -1.94 4.50
CA GLY A 115 0.69 -1.02 3.65
C GLY A 115 -0.12 0.22 3.25
N MET A 116 -1.41 0.06 2.95
CA MET A 116 -2.34 1.16 2.71
C MET A 116 -2.54 2.03 3.95
N ILE A 117 -2.76 1.43 5.13
CA ILE A 117 -2.89 2.18 6.39
C ILE A 117 -1.63 2.99 6.67
N ALA A 118 -0.44 2.41 6.46
CA ALA A 118 0.84 3.10 6.60
C ALA A 118 0.98 4.27 5.62
N ALA A 119 0.52 4.11 4.37
CA ALA A 119 0.50 5.19 3.38
C ALA A 119 -0.36 6.37 3.85
N VAL A 120 -1.59 6.10 4.31
CA VAL A 120 -2.50 7.13 4.84
C VAL A 120 -1.91 7.80 6.07
N ALA A 121 -1.36 7.02 7.00
CA ALA A 121 -0.70 7.54 8.19
C ALA A 121 0.47 8.48 7.85
N SER A 122 1.28 8.14 6.84
CA SER A 122 2.37 9.00 6.37
C SER A 122 1.88 10.39 5.93
N ILE A 123 0.74 10.44 5.24
CA ILE A 123 0.11 11.69 4.77
C ILE A 123 -0.40 12.52 5.95
N LEU A 124 -1.08 11.88 6.89
CA LEU A 124 -1.62 12.56 8.07
C LEU A 124 -0.50 13.14 8.95
N VAL A 125 0.58 12.37 9.16
CA VAL A 125 1.75 12.83 9.91
C VAL A 125 2.41 14.01 9.21
N ALA A 126 2.69 13.91 7.90
CA ALA A 126 3.28 15.01 7.15
C ALA A 126 2.42 16.29 7.17
N ARG A 127 1.10 16.15 7.08
CA ARG A 127 0.17 17.29 7.21
C ARG A 127 0.22 17.91 8.60
N LYS A 128 0.22 17.09 9.66
CA LYS A 128 0.29 17.56 11.04
C LYS A 128 1.59 18.31 11.32
N GLU A 129 2.73 17.82 10.83
CA GLU A 129 4.03 18.48 11.01
C GLU A 129 4.10 19.82 10.29
N ARG A 130 3.58 19.91 9.06
CA ARG A 130 3.48 21.19 8.31
C ARG A 130 2.62 22.22 9.04
N LEU A 131 1.46 21.80 9.55
CA LEU A 131 0.57 22.69 10.30
C LEU A 131 1.27 23.22 11.56
N ALA A 132 1.89 22.34 12.36
CA ALA A 132 2.62 22.75 13.56
C ALA A 132 3.76 23.74 13.28
N SER A 133 4.50 23.55 12.18
CA SER A 133 5.56 24.47 11.79
C SER A 133 5.04 25.88 11.45
N ASN A 134 3.89 25.96 10.78
CA ASN A 134 3.26 27.23 10.38
C ASN A 134 2.65 27.99 11.56
N THR A 135 2.18 27.29 12.60
CA THR A 135 1.66 27.95 13.81
C THR A 135 2.81 28.56 14.63
N GLY A 136 3.92 27.82 14.80
CA GLY A 136 5.08 28.32 15.54
C GLY A 136 5.77 29.54 14.89
N THR A 137 5.67 29.71 13.57
CA THR A 137 6.20 30.91 12.90
C THR A 137 5.34 32.16 13.13
N LYS A 138 4.04 31.99 13.43
CA LYS A 138 3.13 33.11 13.70
C LYS A 138 3.30 33.69 15.10
N ASP A 139 3.71 32.88 16.07
CA ASP A 139 3.89 33.30 17.46
C ASP A 139 5.25 33.98 17.72
N VAL A 140 6.24 33.81 16.83
CA VAL A 140 7.55 34.49 16.92
C VAL A 140 7.52 35.89 16.29
N ASN A 141 6.54 36.18 15.43
CA ASN A 141 6.40 37.46 14.73
C ASN A 141 5.32 38.37 15.34
N LYS A 142 4.90 38.12 16.59
CA LYS A 142 4.06 39.01 17.40
C LYS A 142 4.83 39.49 18.61
#